data_AF-A0A524G8T5-F1
#
_entry.id   AF-A0A524G8T5-F1
#
_cell.length_a   1.000
_cell.length_b   1.000
_cell.length_c   1.000
_cell.angle_alpha   90.00
_cell.angle_beta   90.00
_cell.angle_gamma   90.00
#
_symmetry.space_group_name_H-M   'P 1'
#
loop_
_entity.id
_entity.type
_entity.pdbx_description
1 polymer ?
#
loop_
_entity_poly.entity_id
_entity_poly.type
_entity_poly.pdbx_seq_one_letter_code
_entity_poly.pdbx_strand_id
1 'polypeptide(L)'
;MPSRQWEYFMDNFFGDPYMMWHDGIDPKSVCLLEGAERDQAEAMLIESLETGSHYAAMGLRELRSEKAIPVMKRLLAHVSADLKIEIAIALNTIEKTTEYNSHIIEVLQQYPSPYVRLNAAQKLRQFPTLEVILALFEAVSDVDYLVRNHACESLLYIHGLKPSISEHREIFSLIITEFDSQDDSSIKSAMEKYTKAADMLRLLFK
;
A
#
# COMPACT_ATOMS: atom_id res chain seq x y z
N MET A 1 -34.68 -13.53 8.01
CA MET A 1 -33.46 -14.31 8.32
C MET A 1 -32.35 -13.68 7.50
N PRO A 2 -31.16 -13.49 8.07
CA PRO A 2 -30.02 -12.97 7.31
C PRO A 2 -29.70 -13.89 6.14
N SER A 3 -29.20 -13.32 5.04
CA SER A 3 -28.73 -14.12 3.91
C SER A 3 -27.41 -14.82 4.24
N ARG A 4 -27.05 -15.83 3.44
CA ARG A 4 -25.74 -16.48 3.55
C ARG A 4 -24.60 -15.50 3.24
N GLN A 5 -24.84 -14.55 2.33
CA GLN A 5 -23.90 -13.49 1.99
C GLN A 5 -23.68 -12.56 3.19
N TRP A 6 -24.73 -12.27 3.95
CA TRP A 6 -24.64 -11.50 5.20
C TRP A 6 -23.79 -12.22 6.24
N GLU A 7 -24.01 -13.51 6.46
CA GLU A 7 -23.20 -14.31 7.39
C GLU A 7 -21.71 -14.30 6.98
N TYR A 8 -21.42 -14.50 5.69
CA TYR A 8 -20.06 -14.43 5.18
C TYR A 8 -19.42 -13.04 5.36
N PHE A 9 -20.17 -11.97 5.11
CA PHE A 9 -19.70 -10.60 5.36
C PHE A 9 -19.35 -10.39 6.84
N MET A 10 -20.22 -10.84 7.75
CA MET A 10 -20.01 -10.70 9.19
C MET A 10 -18.78 -11.46 9.66
N ASP A 11 -18.62 -12.71 9.25
CA ASP A 11 -17.44 -13.51 9.61
C ASP A 11 -16.15 -12.91 9.02
N ASN A 12 -16.22 -12.35 7.81
CA ASN A 12 -15.06 -11.82 7.10
C ASN A 12 -14.59 -10.45 7.61
N PHE A 13 -15.51 -9.54 7.99
CA PHE A 13 -15.16 -8.18 8.44
C PHE A 13 -15.22 -7.99 9.96
N PHE A 14 -15.93 -8.86 10.67
CA PHE A 14 -16.22 -8.73 12.10
C PHE A 14 -16.08 -10.07 12.86
N GLY A 15 -15.44 -11.06 12.25
CA GLY A 15 -15.16 -12.35 12.85
C GLY A 15 -13.96 -12.34 13.78
N ASP A 16 -13.30 -13.49 13.88
CA ASP A 16 -12.15 -13.66 14.76
C ASP A 16 -10.95 -12.80 14.30
N PRO A 17 -10.43 -11.89 15.16
CA PRO A 17 -9.34 -11.00 14.76
C PRO A 17 -8.04 -11.71 14.38
N TYR A 18 -7.75 -12.88 14.96
CA TYR A 18 -6.55 -13.63 14.65
C TYR A 18 -6.64 -14.24 13.25
N MET A 19 -7.78 -14.83 12.89
CA MET A 19 -8.01 -15.37 11.55
C MET A 19 -7.96 -14.28 10.47
N MET A 20 -8.59 -13.13 10.73
CA MET A 20 -8.55 -11.98 9.81
C MET A 20 -7.13 -11.46 9.57
N TRP A 21 -6.28 -11.46 10.59
CA TRP A 21 -4.87 -11.06 10.47
C TRP A 21 -4.02 -12.12 9.76
N HIS A 22 -4.23 -13.40 10.07
CA HIS A 22 -3.42 -14.50 9.56
C HIS A 22 -3.75 -14.87 8.11
N ASP A 23 -5.03 -15.06 7.81
CA ASP A 23 -5.51 -15.49 6.49
C ASP A 23 -5.83 -14.30 5.57
N GLY A 24 -5.96 -13.11 6.16
CA GLY A 24 -6.50 -11.94 5.48
C GLY A 24 -8.02 -11.98 5.41
N ILE A 25 -8.59 -10.94 4.80
CA ILE A 25 -10.01 -10.85 4.50
C ILE A 25 -10.23 -10.89 2.99
N ASP A 26 -11.44 -11.23 2.55
CA ASP A 26 -11.96 -10.97 1.22
C ASP A 26 -12.71 -9.63 1.20
N PRO A 27 -12.10 -8.51 0.74
CA PRO A 27 -12.75 -7.21 0.78
C PRO A 27 -13.96 -7.11 -0.16
N LYS A 28 -14.09 -8.03 -1.13
CA LYS A 28 -15.19 -8.02 -2.11
C LYS A 28 -16.43 -8.73 -1.61
N SER A 29 -16.36 -9.44 -0.49
CA SER A 29 -17.51 -10.12 0.12
C SER A 29 -18.70 -9.19 0.34
N VAL A 30 -18.45 -7.93 0.70
CA VAL A 30 -19.48 -6.90 0.88
C VAL A 30 -20.24 -6.56 -0.42
N CYS A 31 -19.61 -6.74 -1.59
CA CYS A 31 -20.25 -6.50 -2.89
C CYS A 31 -21.25 -7.59 -3.27
N LEU A 32 -21.32 -8.69 -2.51
CA LEU A 32 -22.31 -9.75 -2.67
C LEU A 32 -23.65 -9.43 -2.00
N LEU A 33 -23.70 -8.37 -1.18
CA LEU A 33 -24.90 -7.95 -0.48
C LEU A 33 -25.78 -7.06 -1.35
N GLU A 34 -27.10 -7.15 -1.15
CA GLU A 34 -28.10 -6.37 -1.86
C GLU A 34 -29.11 -5.73 -0.90
N GLY A 35 -29.78 -4.67 -1.35
CA GLY A 35 -30.85 -4.00 -0.61
C GLY A 35 -30.44 -3.58 0.81
N ALA A 36 -31.30 -3.89 1.79
CA ALA A 36 -31.12 -3.48 3.17
C ALA A 36 -29.85 -4.04 3.83
N GLU A 37 -29.43 -5.26 3.45
CA GLU A 37 -28.19 -5.85 3.97
C GLU A 37 -26.98 -5.10 3.45
N ARG A 38 -26.98 -4.70 2.17
CA ARG A 38 -25.91 -3.86 1.61
C ARG A 38 -25.82 -2.51 2.32
N ASP A 39 -26.96 -1.85 2.52
CA ASP A 39 -27.01 -0.55 3.19
C ASP A 39 -26.54 -0.63 4.65
N GLN A 40 -26.91 -1.70 5.34
CA GLN A 40 -26.46 -1.94 6.72
C GLN A 40 -24.95 -2.23 6.77
N ALA A 41 -24.43 -3.06 5.87
CA ALA A 41 -23.00 -3.36 5.79
C ALA A 41 -22.17 -2.10 5.50
N GLU A 42 -22.60 -1.26 4.56
CA GLU A 42 -21.95 0.02 4.25
C GLU A 42 -21.89 0.91 5.50
N ALA A 43 -22.98 1.02 6.26
CA ALA A 43 -23.01 1.79 7.51
C ALA A 43 -22.06 1.23 8.58
N MET A 44 -22.05 -0.09 8.78
CA MET A 44 -21.17 -0.76 9.73
C MET A 44 -19.68 -0.59 9.37
N LEU A 45 -19.34 -0.64 8.07
CA LEU A 45 -17.97 -0.38 7.63
C LEU A 45 -17.59 1.09 7.86
N ILE A 46 -18.49 2.05 7.65
CA ILE A 46 -18.21 3.47 7.97
C ILE A 46 -17.92 3.65 9.47
N GLU A 47 -18.72 3.04 10.34
CA GLU A 47 -18.48 3.09 11.79
C GLU A 47 -17.16 2.41 12.19
N SER A 48 -16.88 1.23 11.61
CA SER A 48 -15.63 0.49 11.84
C SER A 48 -14.41 1.27 11.34
N LEU A 49 -14.53 2.01 10.24
CA LEU A 49 -13.48 2.91 9.75
C LEU A 49 -13.18 4.02 10.76
N GLU A 50 -14.18 4.61 11.40
CA GLU A 50 -14.00 5.65 12.43
C GLU A 50 -13.30 5.13 13.69
N THR A 51 -13.39 3.84 13.97
CA THR A 51 -12.68 3.19 15.09
C THR A 51 -11.28 2.68 14.72
N GLY A 52 -10.84 2.90 13.48
CA GLY A 52 -9.46 2.63 13.06
C GLY A 52 -9.26 1.34 12.25
N SER A 53 -10.33 0.70 11.77
CA SER A 53 -10.22 -0.53 10.97
C SER A 53 -9.73 -0.24 9.54
N HIS A 54 -8.53 -0.72 9.19
CA HIS A 54 -8.02 -0.66 7.81
C HIS A 54 -8.77 -1.61 6.88
N TYR A 55 -9.30 -2.73 7.39
CA TYR A 55 -10.19 -3.62 6.64
C TYR A 55 -11.45 -2.90 6.18
N ALA A 56 -12.02 -2.03 7.01
CA ALA A 56 -13.19 -1.24 6.64
C ALA A 56 -12.93 -0.34 5.43
N ALA A 57 -11.75 0.33 5.38
CA ALA A 57 -11.35 1.12 4.21
C ALA A 57 -11.29 0.27 2.92
N MET A 58 -10.79 -0.97 3.01
CA MET A 58 -10.74 -1.90 1.88
C MET A 58 -12.14 -2.27 1.39
N GLY A 59 -13.06 -2.62 2.29
CA GLY A 59 -14.44 -2.97 1.92
C GLY A 59 -15.19 -1.78 1.29
N LEU A 60 -15.07 -0.59 1.88
CA LEU A 60 -15.68 0.64 1.36
C LEU A 60 -15.12 1.03 -0.01
N ARG A 61 -13.83 0.77 -0.27
CA ARG A 61 -13.24 0.89 -1.60
C ARG A 61 -13.92 -0.03 -2.59
N GLU A 62 -14.06 -1.33 -2.29
CA GLU A 62 -14.68 -2.28 -3.21
C GLU A 62 -16.15 -1.93 -3.49
N LEU A 63 -16.90 -1.46 -2.48
CA LEU A 63 -18.27 -0.96 -2.64
C LEU A 63 -18.40 0.29 -3.50
N ARG A 64 -17.31 1.03 -3.73
CA ARG A 64 -17.32 2.39 -4.27
C ARG A 64 -18.21 3.33 -3.44
N SER A 65 -18.12 3.23 -2.11
CA SER A 65 -18.99 3.95 -1.17
C SER A 65 -18.72 5.47 -1.17
N GLU A 66 -19.51 6.23 -1.95
CA GLU A 66 -19.48 7.70 -1.92
C GLU A 66 -19.83 8.27 -0.53
N LYS A 67 -20.69 7.56 0.24
CA LYS A 67 -21.06 7.93 1.60
C LYS A 67 -19.88 7.99 2.56
N ALA A 68 -18.81 7.23 2.29
CA ALA A 68 -17.63 7.16 3.15
C ALA A 68 -16.60 8.28 2.88
N ILE A 69 -16.69 8.97 1.73
CA ILE A 69 -15.71 9.98 1.32
C ILE A 69 -15.50 11.07 2.40
N PRO A 70 -16.54 11.69 2.99
CA PRO A 70 -16.34 12.73 3.98
C PRO A 70 -15.61 12.23 5.24
N VAL A 71 -15.92 11.01 5.68
CA VAL A 71 -15.28 10.36 6.83
C VAL A 71 -13.80 10.05 6.52
N MET A 72 -13.53 9.45 5.37
CA MET A 72 -12.18 9.16 4.88
C MET A 72 -11.30 10.42 4.82
N LYS A 73 -11.79 11.50 4.19
CA LYS A 73 -11.08 12.78 4.09
C LYS A 73 -10.72 13.36 5.45
N ARG A 74 -11.66 13.33 6.40
CA ARG A 74 -11.43 13.81 7.78
C ARG A 74 -10.37 12.97 8.51
N LEU A 75 -10.35 11.65 8.28
CA LEU A 75 -9.47 10.73 9.00
C LEU A 75 -8.00 10.78 8.55
N LEU A 76 -7.70 11.15 7.30
CA LEU A 76 -6.33 11.17 6.75
C LEU A 76 -5.28 11.85 7.64
N ALA A 77 -5.66 12.87 8.41
CA ALA A 77 -4.77 13.61 9.29
C ALA A 77 -4.44 12.93 10.63
N HIS A 78 -5.25 11.95 11.08
CA HIS A 78 -5.24 11.48 12.47
C HIS A 78 -5.31 9.96 12.65
N VAL A 79 -4.88 9.19 11.65
CA VAL A 79 -4.90 7.72 11.68
C VAL A 79 -3.50 7.11 11.62
N SER A 80 -3.41 5.81 11.94
CA SER A 80 -2.19 5.02 11.74
C SER A 80 -1.77 5.03 10.27
N ALA A 81 -0.49 4.78 10.00
CA ALA A 81 0.02 4.81 8.63
C ALA A 81 -0.61 3.74 7.72
N ASP A 82 -0.84 2.51 8.22
CA ASP A 82 -1.53 1.47 7.44
C ASP A 82 -2.95 1.89 7.06
N LEU A 83 -3.71 2.46 7.99
CA LEU A 83 -5.04 2.98 7.70
C LEU A 83 -4.98 4.18 6.76
N LYS A 84 -4.00 5.08 6.93
CA LYS A 84 -3.77 6.21 6.02
C LYS A 84 -3.56 5.73 4.58
N ILE A 85 -2.74 4.69 4.37
CA ILE A 85 -2.50 4.08 3.07
C ILE A 85 -3.83 3.57 2.47
N GLU A 86 -4.58 2.74 3.21
CA GLU A 86 -5.83 2.17 2.68
C GLU A 86 -6.91 3.23 2.41
N ILE A 87 -7.01 4.29 3.24
CA ILE A 87 -7.90 5.43 2.99
C ILE A 87 -7.50 6.17 1.70
N ALA A 88 -6.22 6.49 1.52
CA ALA A 88 -5.74 7.19 0.33
C ALA A 88 -6.01 6.39 -0.95
N ILE A 89 -5.79 5.08 -0.92
CA ILE A 89 -6.13 4.18 -2.02
C ILE A 89 -7.64 4.16 -2.27
N ALA A 90 -8.45 4.06 -1.22
CA ALA A 90 -9.90 4.05 -1.32
C ALA A 90 -10.40 5.34 -2.00
N LEU A 91 -9.94 6.51 -1.55
CA LEU A 91 -10.31 7.80 -2.12
C LEU A 91 -9.88 7.95 -3.58
N ASN A 92 -8.62 7.64 -3.92
CA ASN A 92 -8.15 7.63 -5.31
C ASN A 92 -9.05 6.75 -6.21
N THR A 93 -9.49 5.60 -5.69
CA THR A 93 -10.29 4.65 -6.46
C THR A 93 -11.75 5.09 -6.60
N ILE A 94 -12.37 5.59 -5.53
CA ILE A 94 -13.78 6.02 -5.52
C ILE A 94 -13.95 7.30 -6.34
N GLU A 95 -13.08 8.29 -6.11
CA GLU A 95 -13.12 9.60 -6.79
C GLU A 95 -12.41 9.57 -8.16
N LYS A 96 -11.81 8.43 -8.55
CA LYS A 96 -11.06 8.25 -9.81
C LYS A 96 -9.98 9.31 -10.00
N THR A 97 -9.18 9.52 -8.96
CA THR A 97 -8.12 10.54 -8.88
C THR A 97 -6.80 9.93 -8.40
N THR A 98 -5.74 10.72 -8.41
CA THR A 98 -4.42 10.41 -7.83
C THR A 98 -3.98 11.44 -6.79
N GLU A 99 -4.86 12.38 -6.42
CA GLU A 99 -4.56 13.49 -5.50
C GLU A 99 -4.08 13.00 -4.12
N TYR A 100 -4.49 11.81 -3.68
CA TYR A 100 -4.13 11.26 -2.38
C TYR A 100 -2.82 10.45 -2.39
N ASN A 101 -2.14 10.34 -3.54
CA ASN A 101 -0.83 9.69 -3.62
C ASN A 101 0.18 10.31 -2.65
N SER A 102 0.09 11.61 -2.41
CA SER A 102 0.97 12.35 -1.49
C SER A 102 0.98 11.76 -0.08
N HIS A 103 -0.15 11.28 0.43
CA HIS A 103 -0.25 10.64 1.75
C HIS A 103 0.48 9.30 1.80
N ILE A 104 0.47 8.54 0.70
CA ILE A 104 1.15 7.25 0.62
C ILE A 104 2.67 7.47 0.43
N ILE A 105 3.05 8.48 -0.36
CA ILE A 105 4.44 8.91 -0.54
C ILE A 105 5.05 9.36 0.78
N GLU A 106 4.34 10.17 1.57
CA GLU A 106 4.76 10.60 2.92
C GLU A 106 5.10 9.39 3.80
N VAL A 107 4.24 8.36 3.79
CA VAL A 107 4.46 7.12 4.54
C VAL A 107 5.68 6.37 4.01
N LEU A 108 5.83 6.24 2.68
CA LEU A 108 7.00 5.62 2.06
C LEU A 108 8.31 6.31 2.44
N GLN A 109 8.32 7.64 2.56
CA GLN A 109 9.55 8.39 2.80
C GLN A 109 9.94 8.48 4.28
N GLN A 110 8.95 8.52 5.19
CA GLN A 110 9.19 8.99 6.56
C GLN A 110 8.80 7.99 7.65
N TYR A 111 8.03 6.94 7.34
CA TYR A 111 7.51 6.09 8.40
C TYR A 111 8.59 5.16 9.00
N PRO A 112 8.69 5.02 10.34
CA PRO A 112 9.78 4.26 10.95
C PRO A 112 9.81 2.78 10.59
N SER A 113 8.64 2.14 10.49
CA SER A 113 8.54 0.70 10.22
C SER A 113 8.81 0.40 8.74
N PRO A 114 9.82 -0.43 8.41
CA PRO A 114 10.08 -0.83 7.03
C PRO A 114 8.93 -1.65 6.42
N TYR A 115 8.19 -2.40 7.24
CA TYR A 115 7.02 -3.16 6.79
C TYR A 115 5.87 -2.26 6.30
N VAL A 116 5.74 -1.07 6.88
CA VAL A 116 4.73 -0.10 6.42
C VAL A 116 5.23 0.66 5.20
N ARG A 117 6.53 1.01 5.15
CA ARG A 117 7.14 1.63 3.96
C ARG A 117 7.07 0.71 2.74
N LEU A 118 7.37 -0.58 2.89
CA LEU A 118 7.28 -1.53 1.78
C LEU A 118 5.83 -1.72 1.32
N ASN A 119 4.85 -1.69 2.25
CA ASN A 119 3.43 -1.73 1.89
C ASN A 119 3.08 -0.48 1.05
N ALA A 120 3.52 0.72 1.46
CA ALA A 120 3.34 1.93 0.66
C ALA A 120 3.96 1.79 -0.75
N ALA A 121 5.19 1.29 -0.87
CA ALA A 121 5.85 1.05 -2.17
C ALA A 121 5.04 0.09 -3.06
N GLN A 122 4.50 -1.00 -2.50
CA GLN A 122 3.69 -1.98 -3.23
C GLN A 122 2.36 -1.41 -3.72
N LYS A 123 1.71 -0.56 -2.91
CA LYS A 123 0.39 0.01 -3.26
C LYS A 123 0.51 1.13 -4.28
N LEU A 124 1.55 1.96 -4.19
CA LEU A 124 1.78 3.10 -5.08
C LEU A 124 1.84 2.70 -6.56
N ARG A 125 2.29 1.48 -6.90
CA ARG A 125 2.33 1.01 -8.30
C ARG A 125 0.96 0.95 -9.00
N GLN A 126 -0.14 0.96 -8.22
CA GLN A 126 -1.50 0.98 -8.76
C GLN A 126 -1.94 2.38 -9.21
N PHE A 127 -1.24 3.44 -8.79
CA PHE A 127 -1.55 4.85 -9.09
C PHE A 127 -0.32 5.58 -9.63
N PRO A 128 0.23 5.17 -10.79
CA PRO A 128 1.48 5.71 -11.29
C PRO A 128 1.34 7.16 -11.76
N THR A 129 1.89 8.09 -10.98
CA THR A 129 2.15 9.48 -11.39
C THR A 129 3.66 9.73 -11.43
N LEU A 130 4.08 10.87 -11.99
CA LEU A 130 5.49 11.25 -12.00
C LEU A 130 6.07 11.31 -10.58
N GLU A 131 5.33 11.88 -9.63
CA GLU A 131 5.73 12.00 -8.22
C GLU A 131 5.88 10.63 -7.57
N VAL A 132 4.98 9.68 -7.89
CA VAL A 132 5.08 8.30 -7.41
C VAL A 132 6.33 7.62 -7.96
N ILE A 133 6.60 7.76 -9.26
CA ILE A 133 7.78 7.18 -9.90
C ILE A 133 9.06 7.75 -9.25
N LEU A 134 9.11 9.05 -9.01
CA LEU A 134 10.24 9.70 -8.33
C LEU A 134 10.43 9.19 -6.90
N ALA A 135 9.35 9.11 -6.12
CA ALA A 135 9.39 8.60 -4.74
C ALA A 135 9.83 7.13 -4.69
N LEU A 136 9.38 6.29 -5.63
CA LEU A 136 9.84 4.91 -5.74
C LEU A 136 11.33 4.82 -6.11
N PHE A 137 11.83 5.69 -7.00
CA PHE A 137 13.25 5.75 -7.30
C PHE A 137 14.09 6.19 -6.09
N GLU A 138 13.60 7.11 -5.27
CA GLU A 138 14.25 7.47 -4.00
C GLU A 138 14.28 6.25 -3.05
N ALA A 139 13.17 5.51 -2.95
CA ALA A 139 13.05 4.33 -2.10
C ALA A 139 13.94 3.14 -2.55
N VAL A 140 14.48 3.14 -3.77
CA VAL A 140 15.55 2.19 -4.17
C VAL A 140 16.82 2.36 -3.31
N SER A 141 16.97 3.50 -2.64
CA SER A 141 18.05 3.77 -1.68
C SER A 141 17.62 3.73 -0.21
N ASP A 142 16.44 3.16 0.09
CA ASP A 142 16.00 2.96 1.48
C ASP A 142 17.04 2.11 2.26
N VAL A 143 17.18 2.38 3.55
CA VAL A 143 18.08 1.64 4.44
C VAL A 143 17.70 0.16 4.55
N ASP A 144 16.40 -0.14 4.45
CA ASP A 144 15.85 -1.48 4.55
C ASP A 144 15.77 -2.16 3.19
N TYR A 145 16.31 -3.38 3.12
CA TYR A 145 16.35 -4.17 1.90
C TYR A 145 14.97 -4.47 1.29
N LEU A 146 13.96 -4.76 2.12
CA LEU A 146 12.63 -5.12 1.62
C LEU A 146 11.93 -3.92 0.98
N VAL A 147 12.17 -2.72 1.50
CA VAL A 147 11.66 -1.48 0.89
C VAL A 147 12.34 -1.26 -0.47
N ARG A 148 13.67 -1.39 -0.56
CA ARG A 148 14.39 -1.30 -1.84
C ARG A 148 13.89 -2.31 -2.86
N ASN A 149 13.71 -3.57 -2.46
CA ASN A 149 13.23 -4.65 -3.32
C ASN A 149 11.84 -4.30 -3.89
N HIS A 150 10.88 -3.97 -3.03
CA HIS A 150 9.53 -3.66 -3.49
C HIS A 150 9.42 -2.34 -4.24
N ALA A 151 10.29 -1.36 -3.98
CA ALA A 151 10.41 -0.16 -4.81
C ALA A 151 10.83 -0.52 -6.25
N CYS A 152 11.86 -1.36 -6.39
CA CYS A 152 12.30 -1.88 -7.70
C CYS A 152 11.20 -2.69 -8.40
N GLU A 153 10.52 -3.59 -7.69
CA GLU A 153 9.42 -4.37 -8.27
C GLU A 153 8.24 -3.49 -8.71
N SER A 154 7.88 -2.49 -7.92
CA SER A 154 6.86 -1.51 -8.29
C SER A 154 7.26 -0.72 -9.54
N LEU A 155 8.52 -0.29 -9.65
CA LEU A 155 9.04 0.37 -10.85
C LEU A 155 8.99 -0.54 -12.08
N LEU A 156 9.40 -1.80 -11.97
CA LEU A 156 9.29 -2.80 -13.05
C LEU A 156 7.83 -2.96 -13.50
N TYR A 157 6.91 -3.12 -12.55
CA TYR A 157 5.48 -3.26 -12.82
C TYR A 157 4.90 -2.05 -13.56
N ILE A 158 5.21 -0.83 -13.10
CA ILE A 158 4.73 0.42 -13.72
C ILE A 158 5.17 0.51 -15.19
N HIS A 159 6.37 0.02 -15.51
CA HIS A 159 6.92 0.03 -16.87
C HIS A 159 6.57 -1.24 -17.68
N GLY A 160 5.58 -2.03 -17.23
CA GLY A 160 5.07 -3.19 -17.96
C GLY A 160 6.00 -4.40 -17.95
N LEU A 161 6.99 -4.43 -17.06
CA LEU A 161 7.89 -5.57 -16.86
C LEU A 161 7.39 -6.47 -15.74
N LYS A 162 7.83 -7.73 -15.76
CA LYS A 162 7.58 -8.67 -14.67
C LYS A 162 8.24 -8.13 -13.38
N PRO A 163 7.51 -7.96 -12.27
CA PRO A 163 8.09 -7.54 -10.99
C PRO A 163 8.88 -8.70 -10.39
N SER A 164 10.12 -8.85 -10.83
CA SER A 164 11.04 -9.90 -10.41
C SER A 164 12.47 -9.35 -10.45
N ILE A 165 12.78 -8.42 -9.53
CA ILE A 165 14.05 -7.70 -9.54
C ILE A 165 15.27 -8.64 -9.47
N SER A 166 15.13 -9.83 -8.88
CA SER A 166 16.14 -10.88 -8.83
C SER A 166 16.56 -11.42 -10.21
N GLU A 167 15.71 -11.30 -11.23
CA GLU A 167 16.04 -11.66 -12.62
C GLU A 167 17.01 -10.63 -13.26
N HIS A 168 17.00 -9.39 -12.77
CA HIS A 168 17.94 -8.34 -13.15
C HIS A 168 19.21 -8.39 -12.29
N ARG A 169 19.98 -9.48 -12.43
CA ARG A 169 21.09 -9.86 -11.53
C ARG A 169 22.04 -8.73 -11.15
N GLU A 170 22.44 -7.89 -12.10
CA GLU A 170 23.34 -6.76 -11.83
C GLU A 170 22.71 -5.75 -10.88
N ILE A 171 21.48 -5.31 -11.16
CA ILE A 171 20.72 -4.37 -10.31
C ILE A 171 20.44 -5.03 -8.95
N PHE A 172 20.04 -6.29 -8.95
CA PHE A 172 19.76 -7.06 -7.74
C PHE A 172 20.98 -7.12 -6.81
N SER A 173 22.17 -7.40 -7.37
CA SER A 173 23.42 -7.46 -6.61
C SER A 173 23.77 -6.16 -5.89
N LEU A 174 23.35 -5.01 -6.43
CA LEU A 174 23.57 -3.71 -5.81
C LEU A 174 22.61 -3.48 -4.64
N ILE A 175 21.31 -3.74 -4.82
CA ILE A 175 20.29 -3.47 -3.79
C ILE A 175 20.35 -4.43 -2.60
N ILE A 176 20.97 -5.61 -2.72
CA ILE A 176 21.18 -6.54 -1.59
C ILE A 176 22.45 -6.25 -0.80
N THR A 177 23.24 -5.24 -1.17
CA THR A 177 24.48 -4.93 -0.44
C THR A 177 24.16 -4.66 1.03
N GLU A 178 24.80 -5.38 1.93
CA GLU A 178 24.73 -5.10 3.37
C GLU A 178 25.75 -4.03 3.75
N PHE A 179 25.50 -3.33 4.85
CA PHE A 179 26.41 -2.33 5.41
C PHE A 179 26.43 -2.44 6.93
N ASP A 180 27.55 -2.00 7.52
CA ASP A 180 27.66 -1.82 8.97
C ASP A 180 27.06 -0.46 9.33
N SER A 181 26.03 -0.46 10.18
CA SER A 181 25.34 0.76 10.62
C SER A 181 26.18 1.65 11.53
N GLN A 182 27.34 1.18 12.00
CA GLN A 182 28.28 1.94 12.83
C GLN A 182 29.49 2.48 12.02
N ASP A 183 29.59 2.18 10.73
CA ASP A 183 30.68 2.62 9.86
C ASP A 183 30.16 3.50 8.71
N ASP A 184 30.40 4.81 8.81
CA ASP A 184 30.03 5.80 7.80
C ASP A 184 30.56 5.47 6.39
N SER A 185 31.74 4.84 6.29
CA SER A 185 32.32 4.47 5.01
C SER A 185 31.57 3.30 4.37
N SER A 186 31.14 2.33 5.20
CA SER A 186 30.31 1.19 4.81
C SER A 186 28.94 1.65 4.35
N ILE A 187 28.29 2.55 5.11
CA ILE A 187 27.01 3.17 4.76
C ILE A 187 27.14 3.90 3.42
N LYS A 188 28.15 4.76 3.27
CA LYS A 188 28.36 5.53 2.03
C LYS A 188 28.55 4.61 0.82
N SER A 189 29.36 3.56 0.96
CA SER A 189 29.60 2.59 -0.12
C SER A 189 28.31 1.87 -0.53
N ALA A 190 27.44 1.51 0.42
CA ALA A 190 26.15 0.91 0.11
C ALA A 190 25.20 1.90 -0.58
N MET A 191 25.11 3.14 -0.09
CA MET A 191 24.28 4.19 -0.71
C MET A 191 24.68 4.50 -2.15
N GLU A 192 25.99 4.50 -2.46
CA GLU A 192 26.50 4.65 -3.83
C GLU A 192 26.03 3.50 -4.74
N LYS A 193 26.01 2.26 -4.23
CA LYS A 193 25.50 1.10 -4.98
C LYS A 193 23.99 1.18 -5.19
N TYR A 194 23.23 1.59 -4.18
CA TYR A 194 21.78 1.74 -4.33
C TYR A 194 21.42 2.85 -5.33
N THR A 195 22.14 3.98 -5.28
CA THR A 195 22.01 5.06 -6.27
C THR A 195 22.29 4.54 -7.68
N LYS A 196 23.38 3.77 -7.84
CA LYS A 196 23.70 3.11 -9.11
C LYS A 196 22.60 2.16 -9.57
N ALA A 197 21.96 1.42 -8.66
CA ALA A 197 20.83 0.54 -8.99
C ALA A 197 19.64 1.36 -9.53
N ALA A 198 19.31 2.47 -8.89
CA ALA A 198 18.26 3.40 -9.36
C ALA A 198 18.57 3.95 -10.76
N ASP A 199 19.82 4.33 -11.02
CA ASP A 199 20.25 4.79 -12.35
C ASP A 199 20.17 3.70 -13.42
N MET A 200 20.55 2.47 -13.08
CA MET A 200 20.40 1.32 -13.99
C MET A 200 18.93 1.04 -14.32
N LEU A 201 18.03 1.16 -13.34
CA LEU A 201 16.58 1.06 -13.57
C LEU A 201 16.08 2.19 -14.48
N ARG A 202 16.53 3.44 -14.27
CA ARG A 202 16.19 4.56 -15.18
C ARG A 202 16.62 4.30 -16.62
N LEU A 203 17.77 3.66 -16.82
CA LEU A 203 18.25 3.28 -18.16
C LEU A 203 17.44 2.12 -18.75
N LEU A 204 17.00 1.17 -17.92
CA LEU A 204 16.17 0.03 -18.34
C LEU A 204 14.80 0.47 -18.89
N PHE A 205 14.26 1.59 -18.40
CA PHE A 205 12.92 2.06 -18.77
C PHE A 205 12.89 3.07 -19.93
N LYS A 206 14.06 3.43 -20.49
CA LYS A 206 14.15 4.28 -21.69
C LYS A 206 13.89 3.48 -22.96
#